data_AF-A0AAW8JBB2-F1
#
_entry.id   AF-A0AAW8JBB2-F1
#
_cell.length_a   1.000
_cell.length_b   1.000
_cell.length_c   1.000
_cell.angle_alpha   90.00
_cell.angle_beta   90.00
_cell.angle_gamma   90.00
#
_symmetry.space_group_name_H-M   'P 1'
#
loop_
_entity.id
_entity.type
_entity.pdbx_description
1 polymer ?
#
loop_
_entity_poly.entity_id
_entity_poly.type
_entity_poly.pdbx_seq_one_letter_code
_entity_poly.pdbx_strand_id
1 'polypeptide(L)' 'MKKHYPELDTVSQVLEVIPHRQCQSVANAIRVCNDQNTPLTIKLNAIALIFL' A
#
# COMPACT_ATOMS: atom_id res chain seq x y z
N MET A 1 7.78 -27.17 -10.91
CA MET A 1 6.53 -26.40 -10.70
C MET A 1 6.91 -25.02 -10.17
N LYS A 2 6.42 -23.93 -10.78
CA LYS A 2 6.59 -22.59 -10.21
C LYS A 2 5.81 -22.54 -8.89
N LYS A 3 6.41 -22.01 -7.83
CA LYS A 3 5.68 -21.77 -6.57
C LYS A 3 4.60 -20.73 -6.87
N HIS A 4 3.36 -21.06 -6.54
CA HIS A 4 2.24 -20.13 -6.61
C HIS A 4 2.08 -19.44 -5.26
N TYR A 5 1.92 -18.13 -5.27
CA TYR A 5 1.77 -17.29 -4.09
C TYR A 5 0.46 -16.50 -4.22
N PRO A 6 -0.66 -17.02 -3.70
CA PRO A 6 -1.98 -16.41 -3.84
C PRO A 6 -2.04 -14.96 -3.33
N GLU A 7 -1.20 -14.66 -2.35
CA GLU A 7 -1.05 -13.31 -1.76
C GLU A 7 -0.59 -12.28 -2.80
N LEU A 8 0.23 -12.69 -3.78
CA LEU A 8 0.73 -11.81 -4.84
C LEU A 8 -0.33 -11.50 -5.90
N ASP A 9 -1.33 -12.36 -6.06
CA ASP A 9 -2.48 -12.09 -6.93
C ASP A 9 -3.33 -10.95 -6.37
N THR A 10 -3.50 -10.94 -5.03
CA THR A 10 -4.21 -9.87 -4.33
C THR A 10 -3.49 -8.54 -4.50
N VAL A 11 -2.14 -8.55 -4.39
CA VAL A 11 -1.33 -7.35 -4.64
C VAL A 11 -1.45 -6.88 -6.09
N SER A 12 -1.42 -7.80 -7.05
CA SER A 12 -1.55 -7.45 -8.48
C SER A 12 -2.90 -6.82 -8.80
N GLN A 13 -4.00 -7.38 -8.29
CA GLN A 13 -5.35 -6.80 -8.46
C GLN A 13 -5.45 -5.38 -7.89
N VAL A 14 -4.82 -5.13 -6.74
CA VAL A 14 -4.78 -3.79 -6.14
C VAL A 14 -3.95 -2.83 -6.99
N LEU A 15 -2.82 -3.28 -7.55
CA LEU A 15 -1.98 -2.45 -8.42
C LEU A 15 -2.65 -2.11 -9.76
N GLU A 16 -3.53 -2.97 -10.28
CA GLU A 16 -4.29 -2.70 -11.51
C GLU A 16 -5.31 -1.56 -11.36
N VAL A 17 -5.84 -1.36 -10.15
CA VAL A 17 -6.88 -0.35 -9.88
C VAL A 17 -6.31 0.97 -9.34
N ILE A 18 -5.03 1.00 -8.93
CA ILE A 18 -4.39 2.21 -8.44
C ILE A 18 -3.99 3.09 -9.65
N PRO A 19 -4.48 4.34 -9.74
CA PRO A 19 -3.98 5.30 -10.71
C PRO A 19 -2.45 5.46 -10.58
N HIS A 20 -1.71 5.46 -11.70
CA HIS A 20 -0.24 5.53 -11.68
C HIS A 20 0.31 6.70 -10.82
N ARG A 21 -0.42 7.82 -10.74
CA ARG A 21 -0.05 8.97 -9.91
C ARG A 21 -0.11 8.69 -8.40
N GLN A 22 -0.95 7.75 -7.96
CA GLN A 22 -1.16 7.38 -6.56
C GLN A 22 -0.24 6.24 -6.10
N CYS A 23 0.42 5.51 -7.02
CA CYS A 23 1.32 4.39 -6.67
C CYS A 23 2.40 4.80 -5.66
N GLN A 24 2.96 6.01 -5.80
CA GLN A 24 3.98 6.51 -4.87
C GLN A 24 3.40 6.80 -3.48
N SER A 25 2.20 7.38 -3.41
CA SER A 25 1.49 7.63 -2.15
C SER A 25 1.11 6.32 -1.45
N VAL A 26 0.63 5.32 -2.22
CA VAL A 26 0.30 3.99 -1.71
C VAL A 26 1.54 3.28 -1.16
N ALA A 27 2.64 3.28 -1.91
CA ALA A 27 3.91 2.69 -1.45
C ALA A 27 4.41 3.36 -0.16
N ASN A 28 4.31 4.68 -0.06
CA ASN A 28 4.65 5.41 1.15
C ASN A 28 3.74 5.04 2.32
N ALA A 29 2.43 4.93 2.10
CA ALA A 29 1.48 4.53 3.13
C ALA A 29 1.74 3.11 3.64
N ILE A 30 2.04 2.16 2.76
CA ILE A 30 2.42 0.78 3.14
C ILE A 30 3.65 0.80 4.04
N ARG A 31 4.69 1.55 3.64
CA ARG A 31 5.93 1.67 4.42
C ARG A 31 5.68 2.25 5.82
N VAL A 32 4.91 3.33 5.91
CA VAL A 32 4.55 3.99 7.19
C VAL A 32 3.68 3.08 8.06
N CYS A 33 2.75 2.33 7.47
CA CYS A 33 1.86 1.45 8.21
C CYS A 33 2.57 0.21 8.75
N ASN A 34 3.59 -0.29 8.05
CA ASN A 34 4.39 -1.45 8.48
C ASN A 34 5.38 -1.13 9.61
N ASP A 35 5.69 0.15 9.86
CA ASP A 35 6.51 0.53 11.00
C ASP A 35 5.71 0.41 12.31
N GLN A 36 6.19 -0.41 13.23
CA GLN A 36 5.55 -0.65 14.53
C GLN A 36 5.66 0.56 15.47
N ASN A 37 6.67 1.41 15.29
CA ASN A 37 6.90 2.57 16.15
C ASN A 37 6.14 3.82 15.68
N THR A 38 5.57 3.79 14.48
CA THR A 38 4.83 4.92 13.94
C THR A 38 3.47 5.06 14.66
N PRO A 39 3.13 6.26 15.19
CA PRO A 39 1.83 6.52 15.80
C PRO A 39 0.66 6.31 14.85
N LEU A 40 -0.48 5.84 15.38
CA LEU A 40 -1.69 5.59 14.58
C LEU A 40 -2.14 6.82 13.78
N THR A 41 -2.04 8.02 14.35
CA THR A 41 -2.40 9.27 13.69
C THR A 41 -1.57 9.53 12.43
N ILE A 42 -0.28 9.17 12.43
CA ILE A 42 0.60 9.31 11.27
C ILE A 42 0.22 8.28 10.20
N LYS A 43 -0.14 7.05 10.59
CA LYS A 43 -0.63 6.01 9.67
C LYS A 43 -1.91 6.44 8.97
N LEU A 44 -2.88 6.99 9.72
CA LEU A 44 -4.13 7.51 9.18
C LEU A 44 -3.90 8.66 8.19
N ASN A 45 -2.98 9.59 8.53
CA ASN A 45 -2.63 10.68 7.62
C ASN A 45 -2.00 10.18 6.32
N ALA A 46 -1.08 9.20 6.40
CA ALA A 46 -0.46 8.63 5.21
C ALA A 46 -1.46 7.93 4.28
N ILE A 47 -2.50 7.30 4.83
CA ILE A 47 -3.60 6.71 4.06
C ILE A 47 -4.47 7.81 3.43
N ALA A 48 -4.82 8.86 4.16
CA ALA A 48 -5.64 9.97 3.66
C ALA A 48 -5.00 10.67 2.44
N LEU A 49 -3.66 10.81 2.45
CA LEU A 49 -2.89 11.40 1.34
C LEU A 49 -2.94 10.59 0.04
N ILE A 50 -3.44 9.35 0.03
CA ILE A 50 -3.63 8.58 -1.21
C ILE A 50 -4.78 9.16 -2.04
N PHE A 51 -5.77 9.78 -1.39
CA PHE A 51 -7.02 10.24 -2.00
C PHE A 51 -7.00 11.71 -2.43
N LEU A 52 -5.88 12.42 -2.19
CA LEU A 52 -5.62 13.79 -2.63
C LEU A 52 -4.75 13.79 -3.89
#